data_AF-A0A6J8DFI2-F1
#
_entry.id   AF-A0A6J8DFI2-F1
#
_cell.length_a   1.000
_cell.length_b   1.000
_cell.length_c   1.000
_cell.angle_alpha   90.00
_cell.angle_beta   90.00
_cell.angle_gamma   90.00
#
_symmetry.space_group_name_H-M   'P 1'
#
loop_
_entity.id
_entity.type
_entity.pdbx_description
1 polymer ?
#
loop_
_entity_poly.entity_id
_entity_poly.type
_entity_poly.pdbx_seq_one_letter_code
_entity_poly.pdbx_strand_id
1 'polypeptide(L)'
;MAKRFASHTENEILDKRSKYIASSTEKANKRAGNLLREYLSEKNEDTHFEQYSPGRLNDVLKHFYLDAHKPDGETRGAENMDKMTKDTFIVKTDPKTKTKYVTKEMDEVTKNHRFNDKENVTAIMPEQPDSPSCPVAAFQKYISKLHPKCNRLWQRPLGSFCEDSATWYCNSPVGRDTLGQFMNKLSKLCSLSQVYTNHSI
;
A
#
# COMPACT_ATOMS: atom_id res chain seq x y z
N MET A 1 -51.33 -20.67 -5.44
CA MET A 1 -50.28 -19.61 -5.46
C MET A 1 -48.99 -20.23 -5.98
N ALA A 2 -48.39 -19.67 -7.02
CA ALA A 2 -47.08 -20.15 -7.51
C ALA A 2 -46.01 -19.85 -6.45
N LYS A 3 -45.24 -20.87 -6.05
CA LYS A 3 -44.11 -20.66 -5.13
C LYS A 3 -43.04 -19.85 -5.87
N ARG A 4 -42.78 -18.64 -5.36
CA ARG A 4 -41.85 -17.64 -5.93
C ARG A 4 -40.38 -18.08 -5.90
N PHE A 5 -40.04 -19.10 -5.11
CA PHE A 5 -38.66 -19.54 -4.89
C PHE A 5 -38.54 -21.06 -5.02
N ALA A 6 -37.51 -21.50 -5.73
CA ALA A 6 -37.17 -22.91 -5.88
C ALA A 6 -36.46 -23.43 -4.63
N SER A 7 -36.87 -24.60 -4.14
CA SER A 7 -36.14 -25.35 -3.11
C SER A 7 -35.05 -26.18 -3.78
N HIS A 8 -33.81 -26.01 -3.34
CA HIS A 8 -32.66 -26.79 -3.82
C HIS A 8 -32.22 -27.79 -2.76
N THR A 9 -31.78 -28.97 -3.20
CA THR A 9 -31.13 -29.94 -2.31
C THR A 9 -29.73 -29.45 -1.92
N GLU A 10 -29.16 -29.94 -0.81
CA GLU A 10 -27.82 -29.53 -0.37
C GLU A 10 -26.75 -29.72 -1.46
N ASN A 11 -26.82 -30.83 -2.20
CA ASN A 11 -25.92 -31.11 -3.32
C ASN A 11 -26.08 -30.11 -4.48
N GLU A 12 -27.32 -29.69 -4.80
CA GLU A 12 -27.56 -28.65 -5.81
C GLU A 12 -27.08 -27.28 -5.35
N ILE A 13 -27.16 -26.97 -4.05
CA ILE A 13 -26.64 -25.72 -3.49
C ILE A 13 -25.11 -25.70 -3.56
N LEU A 14 -24.46 -26.83 -3.26
CA LEU A 14 -23.00 -26.97 -3.35
C LEU A 14 -22.50 -26.86 -4.79
N ASP A 15 -23.16 -27.50 -5.75
CA ASP A 15 -22.82 -27.41 -7.18
C ASP A 15 -23.07 -26.00 -7.75
N LYS A 16 -24.13 -25.32 -7.30
CA LYS A 16 -24.37 -23.92 -7.67
C LYS A 16 -23.34 -22.97 -7.06
N ARG A 17 -22.89 -23.23 -5.83
CA ARG A 17 -21.83 -22.44 -5.17
C ARG A 17 -20.49 -22.60 -5.86
N SER A 18 -20.09 -23.82 -6.25
CA SER A 18 -18.83 -24.04 -6.96
C SER A 18 -18.80 -23.35 -8.33
N LYS A 19 -19.94 -23.25 -9.02
CA LYS A 19 -20.08 -22.53 -10.30
C LYS A 19 -20.11 -21.00 -10.16
N TYR A 20 -20.44 -20.46 -8.99
CA TYR A 20 -20.57 -19.01 -8.74
C TYR A 20 -19.37 -18.37 -8.04
N ILE A 21 -18.44 -19.17 -7.49
CA ILE A 21 -17.20 -18.64 -6.94
C ILE A 21 -16.27 -18.34 -8.13
N ALA A 22 -16.03 -17.06 -8.38
CA ALA A 22 -15.07 -16.65 -9.41
C ALA A 22 -13.72 -17.34 -9.14
N SER A 23 -13.05 -17.82 -10.20
CA SER A 23 -11.75 -18.51 -10.09
C SER A 23 -10.67 -17.66 -9.38
N SER A 24 -10.82 -16.33 -9.39
CA SER A 24 -10.03 -15.39 -8.59
C SER A 24 -10.29 -15.53 -7.08
N THR A 25 -11.54 -15.69 -6.67
CA THR A 25 -11.98 -15.87 -5.28
C THR A 25 -11.59 -17.26 -4.77
N GLU A 26 -11.66 -18.29 -5.60
CA GLU A 26 -11.18 -19.64 -5.26
C GLU A 26 -9.67 -19.65 -5.00
N LYS A 27 -8.89 -18.98 -5.85
CA LYS A 27 -7.43 -18.82 -5.66
C LYS A 27 -7.11 -17.99 -4.41
N ALA A 28 -7.87 -16.94 -4.15
CA ALA A 28 -7.72 -16.14 -2.94
C ALA A 28 -8.03 -16.96 -1.67
N ASN A 29 -9.11 -17.75 -1.69
CA ASN A 29 -9.49 -18.63 -0.58
C ASN A 29 -8.48 -19.74 -0.33
N LYS A 30 -7.94 -20.36 -1.40
CA LYS A 30 -6.87 -21.37 -1.29
C LYS A 30 -5.60 -20.79 -0.65
N ARG A 31 -5.25 -19.56 -1.00
CA ARG A 31 -4.09 -18.85 -0.41
C ARG A 31 -4.32 -18.49 1.05
N ALA A 32 -5.49 -17.95 1.37
CA ALA A 32 -5.86 -17.65 2.76
C ALA A 32 -5.85 -18.92 3.63
N GLY A 33 -6.35 -20.04 3.10
CA GLY A 33 -6.29 -21.34 3.77
C GLY A 33 -4.85 -21.80 4.02
N ASN A 34 -3.95 -21.69 3.03
CA ASN A 34 -2.54 -22.06 3.21
C ASN A 34 -1.84 -21.20 4.26
N LEU A 35 -2.09 -19.89 4.27
CA LEU A 35 -1.53 -18.98 5.27
C LEU A 35 -1.98 -19.36 6.70
N LEU A 36 -3.25 -19.73 6.86
CA LEU A 36 -3.75 -20.23 8.14
C LEU A 36 -3.09 -21.55 8.54
N ARG A 37 -2.81 -22.46 7.60
CA ARG A 37 -2.07 -23.70 7.88
C ARG A 37 -0.64 -23.43 8.34
N GLU A 38 0.05 -22.49 7.70
CA GLU A 38 1.40 -22.08 8.09
C GLU A 38 1.40 -21.54 9.52
N TYR A 39 0.47 -20.64 9.85
CA TYR A 39 0.31 -20.12 11.21
C TYR A 39 0.01 -21.23 12.23
N LEU A 40 -0.90 -22.14 11.91
CA LEU A 40 -1.21 -23.28 12.80
C LEU A 40 0.00 -24.17 13.02
N SER A 41 0.79 -24.44 11.97
CA SER A 41 2.05 -25.18 12.08
C SER A 41 3.07 -24.46 12.97
N GLU A 42 3.20 -23.14 12.87
CA GLU A 42 4.10 -22.35 13.73
C GLU A 42 3.68 -22.39 15.21
N LYS A 43 2.37 -22.41 15.47
CA LYS A 43 1.80 -22.53 16.82
C LYS A 43 1.76 -23.97 17.35
N ASN A 44 2.28 -24.95 16.60
CA ASN A 44 2.20 -26.38 16.91
C ASN A 44 0.75 -26.87 17.09
N GLU A 45 -0.18 -26.31 16.32
CA GLU A 45 -1.57 -26.74 16.25
C GLU A 45 -1.83 -27.62 15.01
N ASP A 46 -2.99 -28.27 14.98
CA ASP A 46 -3.41 -29.06 13.82
C ASP A 46 -3.68 -28.13 12.62
N THR A 47 -3.14 -28.51 11.46
CA THR A 47 -3.25 -27.73 10.22
C THR A 47 -4.53 -28.05 9.43
N HIS A 48 -5.26 -29.11 9.84
CA HIS A 48 -6.49 -29.53 9.19
C HIS A 48 -7.72 -28.78 9.74
N PHE A 49 -7.68 -27.45 9.63
CA PHE A 49 -8.73 -26.57 10.15
C PHE A 49 -10.11 -26.80 9.52
N GLU A 50 -10.19 -27.50 8.38
CA GLU A 50 -11.45 -27.93 7.76
C GLU A 50 -12.28 -28.87 8.66
N GLN A 51 -11.64 -29.58 9.60
CA GLN A 51 -12.29 -30.47 10.56
C GLN A 51 -12.63 -29.77 11.88
N TYR A 52 -12.25 -28.50 12.04
CA TYR A 52 -12.53 -27.78 13.27
C TYR A 52 -14.02 -27.51 13.43
N SER A 53 -14.48 -27.56 14.68
CA SER A 53 -15.80 -27.04 15.00
C SER A 53 -15.85 -25.54 14.71
N PRO A 54 -17.02 -24.98 14.34
CA PRO A 54 -17.14 -23.55 14.07
C PRO A 54 -16.64 -22.66 15.22
N GLY A 55 -16.84 -23.09 16.48
CA GLY A 55 -16.33 -22.39 17.66
C GLY A 55 -14.80 -22.37 17.70
N ARG A 56 -14.16 -23.53 17.50
CA ARG A 56 -12.70 -23.64 17.50
C ARG A 56 -12.06 -22.85 16.36
N LEU A 57 -12.64 -22.94 15.15
CA LEU A 57 -12.17 -22.18 14.01
C LEU A 57 -12.24 -20.67 14.27
N ASN A 58 -13.33 -20.20 14.88
CA ASN A 58 -13.48 -18.78 15.20
C ASN A 58 -12.45 -18.30 16.22
N ASP A 59 -12.13 -19.09 17.24
CA ASP A 59 -11.10 -18.73 18.22
C ASP A 59 -9.69 -18.72 17.62
N VAL A 60 -9.38 -19.72 16.78
CA VAL A 60 -8.13 -19.76 16.01
C VAL A 60 -8.01 -18.55 15.10
N LEU A 61 -9.09 -18.16 14.42
CA LEU A 61 -9.10 -16.98 13.56
C LEU A 61 -8.89 -15.69 14.36
N LYS A 62 -9.48 -15.55 15.56
CA LYS A 62 -9.21 -14.39 16.43
C LYS A 62 -7.72 -14.27 16.74
N HIS A 63 -7.09 -15.36 17.17
CA HIS A 63 -5.66 -15.37 17.46
C HIS A 63 -4.82 -15.10 16.20
N PHE A 64 -5.18 -15.74 15.08
CA PHE A 64 -4.53 -15.51 13.79
C PHE A 64 -4.57 -14.04 13.39
N TYR A 65 -5.73 -13.37 13.48
CA TYR A 65 -5.83 -11.95 13.14
C TYR A 65 -5.07 -11.06 14.14
N LEU A 66 -5.11 -11.37 15.44
CA LEU A 66 -4.33 -10.64 16.45
C LEU A 66 -2.82 -10.75 16.22
N ASP A 67 -2.34 -11.94 15.86
CA ASP A 67 -0.92 -12.21 15.63
C ASP A 67 -0.46 -11.78 14.23
N ALA A 68 -1.36 -11.76 13.24
CA ALA A 68 -1.09 -11.25 11.90
C ALA A 68 -1.03 -9.71 11.84
N HIS A 69 -1.51 -9.02 12.88
CA HIS A 69 -1.21 -7.62 13.08
C HIS A 69 0.25 -7.47 13.53
N LYS A 70 1.00 -6.59 12.86
CA LYS A 70 2.34 -6.19 13.32
C LYS A 70 2.26 -5.79 14.80
N PRO A 71 3.30 -6.04 15.62
CA PRO A 71 3.33 -5.60 17.02
C PRO A 71 3.18 -4.07 17.21
N ASP A 72 3.33 -3.29 16.13
CA ASP A 72 3.14 -1.82 16.10
C ASP A 72 1.75 -1.38 15.59
N GLY A 73 0.81 -2.29 15.33
CA GLY A 73 -0.57 -1.96 14.94
C GLY A 73 -0.73 -1.33 13.54
N GLU A 74 0.30 -1.32 12.69
CA GLU A 74 0.21 -0.68 11.38
C GLU A 74 -0.48 -1.54 10.31
N THR A 75 -1.58 -1.03 9.75
CA THR A 75 -2.26 -1.54 8.55
C THR A 75 -1.46 -1.26 7.27
N ARG A 76 -1.46 -2.21 6.33
CA ARG A 76 -0.80 -2.08 5.03
C ARG A 76 -1.60 -1.15 4.11
N GLY A 77 -0.95 -0.14 3.51
CA GLY A 77 -1.45 0.43 2.24
C GLY A 77 -1.40 1.95 2.03
N ALA A 78 -1.34 2.80 3.07
CA ALA A 78 -1.06 4.25 2.88
C ALA A 78 -0.66 4.99 4.17
N GLU A 79 -0.51 4.29 5.30
CA GLU A 79 -0.65 4.95 6.60
C GLU A 79 0.60 5.65 7.14
N ASN A 80 1.71 5.65 6.39
CA ASN A 80 2.99 6.18 6.85
C ASN A 80 3.58 7.26 5.93
N MET A 81 2.77 7.91 5.09
CA MET A 81 3.28 9.02 4.26
C MET A 81 3.87 10.14 5.14
N ASP A 82 3.28 10.41 6.30
CA ASP A 82 3.75 11.40 7.27
C ASP A 82 5.08 11.00 7.94
N LYS A 83 5.38 9.70 8.00
CA LYS A 83 6.63 9.18 8.57
C LYS A 83 7.81 9.27 7.61
N MET A 84 7.58 9.48 6.30
CA MET A 84 8.64 9.56 5.29
C MET A 84 9.64 10.69 5.58
N THR A 85 10.92 10.39 5.33
CA THR A 85 12.05 11.30 5.48
C THR A 85 12.64 11.69 4.13
N LYS A 86 13.56 12.66 4.13
CA LYS A 86 14.28 13.07 2.91
C LYS A 86 15.01 11.91 2.22
N ASP A 87 15.49 10.96 3.01
CA ASP A 87 16.26 9.81 2.54
C ASP A 87 15.37 8.64 2.08
N THR A 88 14.05 8.70 2.29
CA THR A 88 13.12 7.64 1.87
C THR A 88 13.18 7.36 0.36
N PHE A 89 13.55 8.35 -0.44
CA PHE A 89 13.70 8.21 -1.89
C PHE A 89 15.09 8.63 -2.32
N ILE A 90 15.71 7.82 -3.18
CA ILE A 90 17.06 8.03 -3.67
C ILE A 90 17.06 8.09 -5.20
N VAL A 91 17.91 8.95 -5.75
CA VAL A 91 18.13 9.06 -7.19
C VAL A 91 19.28 8.13 -7.57
N LYS A 92 19.01 7.16 -8.44
CA LYS A 92 20.01 6.25 -9.00
C LYS A 92 20.17 6.53 -10.49
N THR A 93 21.32 6.11 -11.03
CA THR A 93 21.58 6.15 -12.47
C THR A 93 21.65 4.71 -12.97
N ASP A 94 20.90 4.39 -14.02
CA ASP A 94 20.99 3.08 -14.64
C ASP A 94 22.30 2.98 -15.46
N PRO A 95 23.18 2.03 -15.16
CA PRO A 95 24.45 1.88 -15.89
C PRO A 95 24.26 1.52 -17.37
N LYS A 96 23.11 0.93 -17.76
CA LYS A 96 22.83 0.52 -19.14
C LYS A 96 22.32 1.67 -19.99
N THR A 97 21.31 2.39 -19.50
CA THR A 97 20.65 3.48 -20.25
C THR A 97 21.26 4.84 -19.97
N LYS A 98 22.11 4.96 -18.94
CA LYS A 98 22.66 6.23 -18.41
C LYS A 98 21.59 7.23 -17.95
N THR A 99 20.34 6.80 -17.82
CA THR A 99 19.23 7.65 -17.38
C THR A 99 19.09 7.58 -15.87
N LYS A 100 18.75 8.70 -15.24
CA LYS A 100 18.44 8.73 -13.81
C LYS A 100 17.04 8.20 -13.54
N TYR A 101 16.80 7.73 -12.33
CA TYR A 101 15.48 7.39 -11.84
C TYR A 101 15.42 7.57 -10.32
N VAL A 102 14.25 7.96 -9.81
CA VAL A 102 13.98 7.97 -8.37
C VAL A 102 13.40 6.62 -7.97
N THR A 103 13.89 6.05 -6.88
CA THR A 103 13.34 4.82 -6.28
C THR A 103 13.27 4.95 -4.77
N LYS A 104 12.39 4.19 -4.13
CA LYS A 104 12.29 4.13 -2.67
C LYS A 104 13.47 3.34 -2.10
N GLU A 105 14.15 3.89 -1.11
CA GLU A 105 15.16 3.16 -0.34
C GLU A 105 14.44 2.10 0.52
N MET A 106 14.87 0.83 0.40
CA MET A 106 14.30 -0.29 1.14
C MET A 106 15.22 -0.64 2.30
N ASP A 107 14.73 -0.61 3.54
CA ASP A 107 15.47 -1.07 4.71
C ASP A 107 15.80 -2.57 4.59
N GLU A 108 17.09 -2.90 4.73
CA GLU A 108 17.62 -4.26 4.57
C GLU A 108 17.00 -5.29 5.54
N VAL A 109 16.47 -4.83 6.69
CA VAL A 109 15.93 -5.66 7.78
C VAL A 109 14.57 -6.29 7.45
N THR A 110 13.86 -5.80 6.43
CA THR A 110 12.55 -6.36 6.03
C THR A 110 12.65 -7.55 5.06
N LYS A 111 13.85 -8.08 4.82
CA LYS A 111 14.11 -9.19 3.91
C LYS A 111 13.66 -10.57 4.40
N ASN A 112 13.33 -10.76 5.69
CA ASN A 112 13.04 -12.10 6.23
C ASN A 112 11.60 -12.60 6.01
N HIS A 113 10.76 -11.90 5.26
CA HIS A 113 9.44 -12.43 4.90
C HIS A 113 8.87 -11.86 3.58
N ARG A 114 9.66 -11.88 2.50
CA ARG A 114 9.24 -11.35 1.19
C ARG A 114 9.38 -12.35 0.04
N PHE A 115 8.99 -13.61 0.25
CA PHE A 115 9.01 -14.59 -0.86
C PHE A 115 7.76 -14.55 -1.75
N ASN A 116 6.74 -13.74 -1.44
CA ASN A 116 5.44 -13.89 -2.11
C ASN A 116 4.69 -12.61 -2.51
N ASP A 117 5.37 -11.47 -2.49
CA ASP A 117 4.84 -10.31 -3.17
C ASP A 117 5.32 -10.36 -4.62
N LYS A 118 4.39 -10.65 -5.55
CA LYS A 118 4.38 -9.97 -6.84
C LYS A 118 4.07 -8.46 -6.63
N GLU A 119 4.70 -7.84 -5.64
CA GLU A 119 4.88 -6.40 -5.62
C GLU A 119 5.83 -6.15 -6.77
N ASN A 120 5.20 -5.75 -7.86
CA ASN A 120 5.77 -5.13 -9.04
C ASN A 120 7.11 -4.51 -8.70
N VAL A 121 8.10 -4.77 -9.56
CA VAL A 121 9.28 -3.92 -9.74
C VAL A 121 8.95 -2.51 -9.25
N THR A 122 9.45 -2.24 -8.06
CA THR A 122 9.56 -0.96 -7.37
C THR A 122 9.11 0.21 -8.23
N ALA A 123 8.06 0.93 -7.84
CA ALA A 123 7.64 2.17 -8.49
C ALA A 123 8.86 3.09 -8.69
N ILE A 124 9.36 3.13 -9.93
CA ILE A 124 10.47 3.99 -10.35
C ILE A 124 9.89 5.21 -11.04
N MET A 125 10.47 6.37 -10.78
CA MET A 125 10.19 7.58 -11.53
C MET A 125 11.38 7.86 -12.47
N PRO A 126 11.32 7.43 -13.74
CA PRO A 126 12.43 7.58 -14.68
C PRO A 126 12.60 9.04 -15.12
N GLU A 127 13.83 9.43 -15.41
CA GLU A 127 14.16 10.71 -16.01
C GLU A 127 13.54 10.83 -17.40
N GLN A 128 12.96 12.00 -17.69
CA GLN A 128 12.39 12.36 -18.98
C GLN A 128 13.03 13.67 -19.44
N PRO A 129 14.24 13.64 -20.03
CA PRO A 129 15.04 14.84 -20.30
C PRO A 129 14.33 15.89 -21.17
N ASP A 130 13.49 15.44 -22.09
CA ASP A 130 12.78 16.31 -23.04
C ASP A 130 11.46 16.87 -22.49
N SER A 131 11.06 16.48 -21.28
CA SER A 131 9.80 16.91 -20.67
C SER A 131 10.02 18.06 -19.69
N PRO A 132 9.28 19.18 -19.80
CA PRO A 132 9.29 20.25 -18.79
C PRO A 132 8.79 19.77 -17.42
N SER A 133 8.09 18.62 -17.37
CA SER A 133 7.60 17.96 -16.16
C SER A 133 8.41 16.71 -15.81
N CYS A 134 9.70 16.67 -16.16
CA CYS A 134 10.60 15.56 -15.82
C CYS A 134 10.53 15.23 -14.31
N PRO A 135 10.13 14.00 -13.93
CA PRO A 135 9.86 13.69 -12.53
C PRO A 135 11.14 13.66 -11.68
N VAL A 136 12.28 13.24 -12.25
CA VAL A 136 13.58 13.29 -11.56
C VAL A 136 14.00 14.74 -11.29
N ALA A 137 13.89 15.62 -12.29
CA ALA A 137 14.23 17.04 -12.12
C ALA A 137 13.29 17.74 -11.13
N ALA A 138 11.99 17.46 -11.20
CA ALA A 138 11.01 17.98 -10.24
C ALA A 138 11.30 17.50 -8.82
N PHE A 139 11.63 16.22 -8.64
CA PHE A 139 11.99 15.65 -7.33
C PHE A 139 13.27 16.29 -6.77
N GLN A 140 14.33 16.43 -7.58
CA GLN A 140 15.58 17.09 -7.16
C GLN A 140 15.34 18.56 -6.77
N LYS A 141 14.55 19.29 -7.56
CA LYS A 141 14.15 20.67 -7.25
C LYS A 141 13.40 20.72 -5.92
N TYR A 142 12.44 19.83 -5.70
CA TYR A 142 11.69 19.73 -4.44
C TYR A 142 12.61 19.53 -3.24
N ILE A 143 13.48 18.52 -3.26
CA ILE A 143 14.42 18.22 -2.16
C ILE A 143 15.34 19.41 -1.88
N SER A 144 15.85 20.08 -2.91
CA SER A 144 16.75 21.23 -2.75
C SER A 144 16.11 22.44 -2.05
N LYS A 145 14.78 22.56 -2.11
CA LYS A 145 14.02 23.68 -1.54
C LYS A 145 13.40 23.37 -0.17
N LEU A 146 13.53 22.13 0.32
CA LEU A 146 13.07 21.73 1.65
C LEU A 146 13.83 22.45 2.76
N HIS A 147 13.18 22.64 3.92
CA HIS A 147 13.83 23.26 5.06
C HIS A 147 14.94 22.34 5.61
N PRO A 148 16.17 22.83 5.84
CA PRO A 148 17.30 21.99 6.23
C PRO A 148 17.11 21.33 7.60
N LYS A 149 16.48 22.03 8.56
CA LYS A 149 16.27 21.54 9.93
C LYS A 149 15.11 20.53 10.08
N CYS A 150 14.31 20.30 9.03
CA CYS A 150 13.22 19.33 9.07
C CYS A 150 13.62 18.09 8.27
N ASN A 151 13.65 16.92 8.90
CA ASN A 151 13.99 15.67 8.21
C ASN A 151 12.79 15.01 7.51
N ARG A 152 11.59 15.57 7.65
CA ARG A 152 10.38 15.01 7.03
C ARG A 152 10.35 15.34 5.55
N LEU A 153 9.89 14.37 4.75
CA LEU A 153 9.77 14.54 3.30
C LEU A 153 8.69 15.57 2.96
N TRP A 154 7.50 15.44 3.57
CA TRP A 154 6.36 16.32 3.32
C TRP A 154 6.36 17.47 4.32
N GLN A 155 6.71 18.66 3.84
CA GLN A 155 6.80 19.87 4.65
C GLN A 155 5.72 20.87 4.25
N ARG A 156 5.28 21.71 5.18
CA ARG A 156 4.30 22.75 4.88
C ARG A 156 4.93 23.81 3.98
N PRO A 157 4.28 24.25 2.89
CA PRO A 157 4.80 25.35 2.08
C PRO A 157 4.75 26.67 2.87
N LEU A 158 5.67 27.59 2.55
CA LEU A 158 5.62 28.96 3.06
C LEU A 158 4.41 29.70 2.46
N GLY A 159 3.79 30.59 3.25
CA GLY A 159 2.61 31.35 2.81
C GLY A 159 2.90 32.37 1.70
N SER A 160 4.16 32.78 1.57
CA SER A 160 4.70 33.49 0.41
C SER A 160 6.05 32.86 0.07
N PHE A 161 6.32 32.64 -1.21
CA PHE A 161 7.60 32.11 -1.68
C PHE A 161 8.20 33.03 -2.74
N CYS A 162 9.52 33.03 -2.82
CA CYS A 162 10.31 33.69 -3.85
C CYS A 162 11.10 32.60 -4.59
N GLU A 163 11.15 32.67 -5.92
CA GLU A 163 11.82 31.63 -6.72
C GLU A 163 13.32 31.52 -6.40
N ASP A 164 13.95 32.66 -6.13
CA ASP A 164 15.36 32.77 -5.74
C ASP A 164 15.63 32.35 -4.28
N SER A 165 14.59 32.17 -3.46
CA SER A 165 14.76 31.74 -2.07
C SER A 165 15.38 30.34 -2.01
N ALA A 166 16.36 30.18 -1.12
CA ALA A 166 16.98 28.89 -0.84
C ALA A 166 15.99 27.87 -0.24
N THR A 167 14.89 28.32 0.37
CA THR A 167 13.91 27.45 1.03
C THR A 167 12.49 27.89 0.73
N TRP A 168 11.64 26.93 0.35
CA TRP A 168 10.23 27.14 0.01
C TRP A 168 9.26 26.56 1.05
N TYR A 169 9.79 25.78 1.98
CA TYR A 169 9.02 25.05 2.97
C TYR A 169 9.37 25.46 4.39
N CYS A 170 8.39 25.39 5.28
CA CYS A 170 8.56 25.67 6.70
C CYS A 170 9.33 24.53 7.39
N ASN A 171 9.92 24.83 8.55
CA ASN A 171 10.46 23.81 9.46
C ASN A 171 9.34 23.03 10.18
N SER A 172 8.35 22.53 9.45
CA SER A 172 7.18 21.86 10.01
C SER A 172 6.63 20.83 9.02
N PRO A 173 6.39 19.59 9.45
CA PRO A 173 5.81 18.57 8.59
C PRO A 173 4.34 18.83 8.28
N VAL A 174 3.87 18.23 7.19
CA VAL A 174 2.44 18.12 6.90
C VAL A 174 1.83 17.05 7.82
N GLY A 175 0.71 17.36 8.47
CA GLY A 175 0.02 16.41 9.35
C GLY A 175 -0.63 15.25 8.58
N ARG A 176 -0.73 14.09 9.23
CA ARG A 176 -1.27 12.84 8.66
C ARG A 176 -2.60 13.03 7.93
N ASP A 177 -3.58 13.67 8.57
CA ASP A 177 -4.92 13.86 7.97
C ASP A 177 -4.89 14.80 6.76
N THR A 178 -4.06 15.85 6.83
CA THR A 178 -3.89 16.79 5.71
C THR A 178 -3.26 16.10 4.51
N LEU A 179 -2.26 15.25 4.78
CA LEU A 179 -1.58 14.48 3.76
C LEU A 179 -2.52 13.43 3.14
N GLY A 180 -3.27 12.68 3.95
CA GLY A 180 -4.25 11.70 3.48
C GLY A 180 -5.35 12.30 2.60
N GLN A 181 -5.73 13.56 2.85
CA GLN A 181 -6.71 14.30 2.06
C GLN A 181 -6.10 15.07 0.88
N PHE A 182 -4.78 15.00 0.65
CA PHE A 182 -4.08 15.87 -0.29
C PHE A 182 -4.60 15.71 -1.72
N MET A 183 -4.58 14.49 -2.27
CA MET A 183 -5.09 14.24 -3.62
C MET A 183 -6.58 14.54 -3.78
N ASN A 184 -7.36 14.31 -2.72
CA ASN A 184 -8.80 14.60 -2.71
C ASN A 184 -9.05 16.11 -2.86
N LYS A 185 -8.34 16.93 -2.07
CA LYS A 185 -8.42 18.39 -2.12
C LYS A 185 -7.92 18.92 -3.46
N LEU A 186 -6.78 18.44 -3.93
CA LEU A 186 -6.19 18.87 -5.21
C LEU A 186 -7.13 18.55 -6.38
N SER A 187 -7.68 17.34 -6.44
CA SER A 187 -8.60 16.95 -7.51
C SER A 187 -9.85 17.83 -7.57
N LYS A 188 -10.39 18.20 -6.40
CA LYS A 188 -11.53 19.14 -6.30
C LYS A 188 -11.16 20.55 -6.70
N LEU A 189 -10.02 21.06 -6.24
CA LEU A 189 -9.55 22.41 -6.58
C LEU A 189 -9.29 22.56 -8.09
N CYS A 190 -8.69 21.55 -8.71
CA CYS A 190 -8.42 21.55 -10.15
C CYS A 190 -9.64 21.13 -11.00
N SER A 191 -10.79 20.84 -10.38
CA SER A 191 -12.01 20.41 -11.08
C SER A 191 -11.76 19.25 -12.05
N LEU A 192 -11.00 18.24 -11.60
CA LEU A 192 -10.71 17.05 -12.42
C LEU A 192 -11.97 16.22 -12.66
N SER A 193 -11.95 15.42 -13.74
CA SER A 193 -13.04 14.50 -14.08
C SER A 193 -13.29 13.41 -13.02
N GLN A 194 -12.29 13.12 -12.19
CA GLN A 194 -12.38 12.17 -11.09
C GLN A 194 -11.68 12.74 -9.85
N VAL A 195 -12.25 12.44 -8.68
CA VAL A 195 -11.62 12.74 -7.39
C VAL A 195 -10.69 11.60 -7.01
N TYR A 196 -9.39 11.84 -7.04
CA TYR A 196 -8.38 10.87 -6.66
C TYR A 196 -8.16 10.84 -5.15
N THR A 197 -7.87 9.66 -4.61
CA THR A 197 -7.33 9.49 -3.26
C THR A 197 -5.85 9.17 -3.34
N ASN A 198 -5.11 9.29 -2.24
CA ASN A 198 -3.69 8.92 -2.22
C ASN A 198 -3.45 7.43 -2.52
N HIS A 199 -4.48 6.58 -2.38
CA HIS A 199 -4.45 5.17 -2.77
C HIS A 199 -4.70 4.94 -4.28
N SER A 200 -5.06 6.00 -5.00
CA SER A 200 -5.38 5.94 -6.43
C SER A 200 -4.17 6.18 -7.33
N ILE A 201 -2.99 6.42 -6.74
CA ILE A 201 -1.68 6.60 -7.40
C ILE A 201 -0.80 5.42 -6.98
#